data_AF-A0A1B8FLU9-F1
#
_entry.id   AF-A0A1B8FLU9-F1
#
_cell.length_a   1.000
_cell.length_b   1.000
_cell.length_c   1.000
_cell.angle_alpha   90.00
_cell.angle_beta   90.00
_cell.angle_gamma   90.00
#
_symmetry.space_group_name_H-M   'P 1'
#
loop_
_entity.id
_entity.type
_entity.pdbx_description
1 polymer ?
#
loop_
_entity_poly.entity_id
_entity_poly.type
_entity_poly.pdbx_seq_one_letter_code
_entity_poly.pdbx_strand_id
1 'polypeptide(L)'
;MLITGVFEANLNIVASKISLSAAIAAIVRAHAIIFTGHSLNTFDESLREIKSNLDRHITRKTKEYLQQGYYIAISNYIALLGYSADNNPLAVLLKPQFSNQDTIMAHANSTTKSPSTSTLPPTFAAALRLFIQTAEIHLLCIDDKNTLSFLHVTLVFIRHVAGYSAAATFLFPSFPWRHIVYALNGTAVRHPPKPSANKPPNLASARDKARPLQEEWAMRGLSFAEGHFPEELFTNKNVDLETHYPKAESMRSLERLKRVHKLGVQIAEEKGKKFADDEEERESGSEEGVFWNDED
;
A
#
# COMPACT_ATOMS: atom_id res chain seq x y z
N MET A 1 15.85 24.26 -12.20
CA MET A 1 17.06 23.78 -12.90
C MET A 1 18.16 23.23 -11.96
N LEU A 2 18.15 23.55 -10.65
CA LEU A 2 19.14 23.01 -9.69
C LEU A 2 18.77 21.62 -9.11
N ILE A 3 17.49 21.24 -9.07
CA ILE A 3 17.03 19.98 -8.45
C ILE A 3 17.33 18.76 -9.35
N THR A 4 17.31 18.90 -10.67
CA THR A 4 17.60 17.83 -11.63
C THR A 4 19.06 17.38 -11.57
N GLY A 5 20.01 18.32 -11.46
CA GLY A 5 21.44 18.00 -11.38
C GLY A 5 21.86 17.31 -10.08
N VAL A 6 21.19 17.62 -8.96
CA VAL A 6 21.45 16.97 -7.66
C VAL A 6 20.95 15.52 -7.66
N PHE A 7 19.86 15.22 -8.39
CA PHE A 7 19.34 13.86 -8.55
C PHE A 7 20.26 12.99 -9.42
N GLU A 8 20.68 13.49 -10.58
CA GLU A 8 21.57 12.74 -11.49
C GLU A 8 22.96 12.50 -10.89
N ALA A 9 23.55 13.50 -10.22
CA ALA A 9 24.86 13.36 -9.60
C ALA A 9 24.85 12.37 -8.43
N ASN A 10 23.81 12.37 -7.60
CA ASN A 10 23.68 11.40 -6.50
C ASN A 10 23.36 9.99 -7.01
N LEU A 11 22.56 9.82 -8.06
CA LEU A 11 22.34 8.52 -8.69
C LEU A 11 23.66 7.90 -9.19
N ASN A 12 24.52 8.69 -9.83
CA ASN A 12 25.82 8.20 -10.33
C ASN A 12 26.81 7.87 -9.21
N ILE A 13 26.86 8.66 -8.14
CA ILE A 13 27.74 8.39 -6.98
C ILE A 13 27.26 7.16 -6.20
N VAL A 14 25.95 7.02 -5.98
CA VAL A 14 25.37 5.86 -5.27
C VAL A 14 25.44 4.59 -6.12
N ALA A 15 25.22 4.68 -7.44
CA ALA A 15 25.37 3.54 -8.35
C ALA A 15 26.81 2.99 -8.40
N SER A 16 27.83 3.83 -8.16
CA SER A 16 29.23 3.38 -8.11
C SER A 16 29.60 2.57 -6.86
N LYS A 17 28.79 2.63 -5.80
CA LYS A 17 29.03 1.92 -4.52
C LYS A 17 27.97 0.87 -4.16
N ILE A 18 26.79 0.91 -4.78
CA ILE A 18 25.68 -0.02 -4.52
C ILE A 18 25.29 -0.67 -5.84
N SER A 19 25.65 -1.94 -6.03
CA SER A 19 25.09 -2.73 -7.12
C SER A 19 23.62 -3.01 -6.82
N LEU A 20 22.73 -2.20 -7.40
CA LEU A 20 21.28 -2.43 -7.34
C LEU A 20 20.96 -3.66 -8.20
N SER A 21 20.06 -4.52 -7.72
CA SER A 21 19.53 -5.59 -8.57
C SER A 21 18.75 -5.00 -9.75
N ALA A 22 18.64 -5.75 -10.84
CA ALA A 22 17.87 -5.33 -12.02
C ALA A 22 16.45 -4.88 -11.67
N ALA A 23 15.78 -5.61 -10.76
CA ALA A 23 14.44 -5.25 -10.28
C ALA A 23 14.41 -3.88 -9.58
N ILE A 24 15.33 -3.62 -8.65
CA ILE A 24 15.36 -2.35 -7.91
C ILE A 24 15.79 -1.20 -8.82
N ALA A 25 16.77 -1.41 -9.70
CA ALA A 25 17.19 -0.42 -10.67
C ALA A 25 16.03 -0.01 -11.59
N ALA A 26 15.22 -0.96 -12.05
CA ALA A 26 14.04 -0.71 -12.87
C ALA A 26 12.94 0.06 -12.11
N ILE A 27 12.69 -0.26 -10.83
CA ILE A 27 11.75 0.49 -9.97
C ILE A 27 12.21 1.93 -9.79
N VAL A 28 13.48 2.16 -9.48
CA VAL A 28 14.05 3.51 -9.34
C VAL A 28 13.94 4.28 -10.65
N ARG A 29 14.23 3.64 -11.78
CA ARG A 29 14.09 4.23 -13.12
C ARG A 29 12.64 4.61 -13.43
N ALA A 30 11.68 3.73 -13.12
CA ALA A 30 10.26 3.99 -13.29
C ALA A 30 9.81 5.21 -12.47
N HIS A 31 10.22 5.30 -11.21
CA HIS A 31 9.94 6.47 -10.37
C HIS A 31 10.59 7.75 -10.89
N ALA A 32 11.83 7.70 -11.40
CA ALA A 32 12.48 8.86 -12.00
C ALA A 32 11.73 9.36 -13.25
N ILE A 33 11.26 8.44 -14.11
CA ILE A 33 10.43 8.76 -15.28
C ILE A 33 9.11 9.42 -14.84
N ILE A 34 8.42 8.87 -13.83
CA ILE A 34 7.16 9.44 -13.32
C ILE A 34 7.39 10.82 -12.70
N PHE A 35 8.41 10.96 -11.86
CA PHE A 35 8.73 12.20 -11.15
C PHE A 35 9.10 13.33 -12.11
N THR A 36 9.94 13.05 -13.10
CA THR A 36 10.40 14.05 -14.05
C THR A 36 9.39 14.30 -15.16
N GLY A 37 8.51 13.34 -15.45
CA GLY A 37 7.63 13.34 -16.63
C GLY A 37 8.39 13.19 -17.96
N HIS A 38 9.71 12.99 -17.93
CA HIS A 38 10.54 12.80 -19.11
C HIS A 38 10.67 11.31 -19.44
N SER A 39 10.95 11.00 -20.71
CA SER A 39 11.17 9.61 -21.17
C SER A 39 10.00 8.66 -20.89
N LEU A 40 8.75 9.16 -20.85
CA LEU A 40 7.57 8.32 -20.66
C LEU A 40 7.44 7.23 -21.74
N ASN A 41 8.01 7.46 -22.93
CA ASN A 41 8.08 6.48 -24.01
C ASN A 41 8.92 5.24 -23.67
N THR A 42 9.85 5.31 -22.70
CA THR A 42 10.66 4.17 -22.24
C THR A 42 10.13 3.55 -20.94
N PHE A 43 9.04 4.09 -20.39
CA PHE A 43 8.43 3.59 -19.15
C PHE A 43 8.07 2.10 -19.22
N ASP A 44 7.52 1.66 -20.35
CA ASP A 44 7.13 0.26 -20.57
C ASP A 44 8.32 -0.71 -20.53
N GLU A 45 9.53 -0.24 -20.85
CA GLU A 45 10.75 -1.04 -20.71
C GLU A 45 11.07 -1.29 -19.23
N SER A 46 10.90 -0.25 -18.39
CA SER A 46 11.08 -0.37 -16.95
C SER A 46 10.06 -1.34 -16.34
N LEU A 47 8.78 -1.24 -16.73
CA LEU A 47 7.76 -2.20 -16.29
C LEU A 47 8.08 -3.64 -16.72
N ARG A 48 8.55 -3.84 -17.96
CA ARG A 48 8.95 -5.17 -18.43
C ARG A 48 10.09 -5.74 -17.59
N GLU A 49 11.10 -4.93 -17.27
CA GLU A 49 12.22 -5.34 -16.43
C GLU A 49 11.77 -5.66 -15.00
N ILE A 50 10.86 -4.88 -14.42
CA ILE A 50 10.24 -5.15 -13.11
C ILE A 50 9.53 -6.51 -13.15
N LYS A 51 8.62 -6.70 -14.11
CA LYS A 51 7.85 -7.94 -14.28
C LYS A 51 8.75 -9.17 -14.42
N SER A 52 9.87 -9.07 -15.14
CA SER A 52 10.79 -10.19 -15.35
C SER A 52 11.69 -10.52 -14.15
N ASN A 53 11.93 -9.56 -13.24
CA ASN A 53 12.97 -9.71 -12.22
C ASN A 53 12.47 -9.62 -10.77
N LEU A 54 11.33 -8.97 -10.51
CA LEU A 54 10.92 -8.65 -9.14
C LEU A 54 10.56 -9.90 -8.32
N ASP A 55 9.79 -10.84 -8.87
CA ASP A 55 9.44 -12.10 -8.18
C ASP A 55 10.68 -12.91 -7.78
N ARG A 56 11.63 -13.07 -8.71
CA ARG A 56 12.92 -13.72 -8.43
C ARG A 56 13.72 -12.97 -7.37
N HIS A 57 13.68 -11.64 -7.39
CA HIS A 57 14.38 -10.80 -6.41
C HIS A 57 13.79 -10.95 -5.01
N ILE A 58 12.45 -10.95 -4.89
CA ILE A 58 11.72 -11.25 -3.65
C ILE A 58 12.17 -12.60 -3.09
N THR A 59 12.07 -13.65 -3.92
CA THR A 59 12.41 -15.03 -3.54
C THR A 59 13.88 -15.15 -3.08
N ARG A 60 14.82 -14.47 -3.75
CA ARG A 60 16.25 -14.52 -3.39
C ARG A 60 16.59 -13.75 -2.13
N LYS A 61 15.95 -12.60 -1.90
CA LYS A 61 16.23 -11.74 -0.74
C LYS A 61 15.59 -12.26 0.53
N THR A 62 14.52 -13.04 0.42
CA THR A 62 13.82 -13.62 1.57
C THR A 62 13.50 -12.54 2.62
N LYS A 63 13.89 -12.73 3.89
CA LYS A 63 13.59 -11.81 5.00
C LYS A 63 14.18 -10.42 4.82
N GLU A 64 15.29 -10.28 4.09
CA GLU A 64 15.88 -8.95 3.77
C GLU A 64 14.96 -8.12 2.89
N TYR A 65 14.04 -8.77 2.15
CA TYR A 65 13.09 -8.08 1.29
C TYR A 65 12.04 -7.30 2.07
N LEU A 66 11.75 -7.66 3.33
CA LEU A 66 10.73 -6.98 4.14
C LEU A 66 10.93 -5.46 4.15
N GLN A 67 12.18 -5.01 4.27
CA GLN A 67 12.51 -3.59 4.24
C GLN A 67 12.27 -2.95 2.87
N GLN A 68 12.70 -3.63 1.81
CA GLN A 68 12.52 -3.14 0.44
C GLN A 68 11.03 -3.10 0.06
N GLY A 69 10.25 -4.11 0.46
CA GLY A 69 8.83 -4.21 0.19
C GLY A 69 8.04 -3.01 0.71
N TYR A 70 8.21 -2.64 1.99
CA TYR A 70 7.47 -1.47 2.50
C TYR A 70 7.95 -0.15 1.89
N TYR A 71 9.23 -0.01 1.55
CA TYR A 71 9.72 1.19 0.86
C TYR A 71 9.19 1.32 -0.56
N ILE A 72 9.07 0.20 -1.29
CA ILE A 72 8.45 0.18 -2.63
C ILE A 72 6.98 0.58 -2.52
N ALA A 73 6.22 0.02 -1.56
CA ALA A 73 4.82 0.38 -1.36
C ALA A 73 4.63 1.87 -1.04
N ILE A 74 5.43 2.42 -0.12
CA ILE A 74 5.42 3.85 0.23
C ILE A 74 5.77 4.70 -1.01
N SER A 75 6.78 4.30 -1.78
CA SER A 75 7.21 5.04 -2.98
C SER A 75 6.13 5.05 -4.05
N ASN A 76 5.44 3.92 -4.27
CA ASN A 76 4.31 3.84 -5.19
C ASN A 76 3.18 4.78 -4.78
N TYR A 77 2.85 4.85 -3.49
CA TYR A 77 1.87 5.82 -2.98
C TYR A 77 2.30 7.26 -3.25
N ILE A 78 3.56 7.61 -2.95
CA ILE A 78 4.08 8.95 -3.21
C ILE A 78 3.99 9.29 -4.71
N ALA A 79 4.26 8.33 -5.59
CA ALA A 79 4.11 8.50 -7.03
C ALA A 79 2.66 8.70 -7.46
N LEU A 80 1.71 7.97 -6.88
CA LEU A 80 0.27 8.17 -7.10
C LEU A 80 -0.20 9.58 -6.68
N LEU A 81 0.37 10.12 -5.60
CA LEU A 81 0.18 11.51 -5.18
C LEU A 81 0.97 12.54 -6.00
N GLY A 82 1.69 12.10 -7.03
CA GLY A 82 2.46 12.97 -7.90
C GLY A 82 3.58 13.70 -7.17
N TYR A 83 4.17 13.08 -6.14
CA TYR A 83 5.28 13.64 -5.37
C TYR A 83 4.97 15.01 -4.76
N SER A 84 3.72 15.20 -4.30
CA SER A 84 3.20 16.46 -3.75
C SER A 84 2.94 17.57 -4.78
N ALA A 85 2.77 17.21 -6.06
CA ALA A 85 2.32 18.17 -7.07
C ALA A 85 0.89 18.67 -6.76
N ASP A 86 0.70 19.99 -6.74
CA ASP A 86 -0.57 20.63 -6.37
C ASP A 86 -1.75 20.26 -7.28
N ASN A 87 -1.47 19.87 -8.52
CA ASN A 87 -2.45 19.51 -9.54
C ASN A 87 -2.62 17.99 -9.72
N ASN A 88 -2.07 17.16 -8.82
CA ASN A 88 -2.27 15.73 -8.89
C ASN A 88 -3.75 15.37 -8.60
N PRO A 89 -4.43 14.62 -9.48
CA PRO A 89 -5.87 14.37 -9.37
C PRO A 89 -6.22 13.60 -8.09
N LEU A 90 -5.41 12.63 -7.68
CA LEU A 90 -5.65 11.85 -6.47
C LEU A 90 -5.38 12.67 -5.21
N ALA A 91 -4.29 13.44 -5.18
CA ALA A 91 -3.92 14.26 -4.04
C ALA A 91 -4.97 15.34 -3.72
N VAL A 92 -5.59 15.93 -4.75
CA VAL A 92 -6.70 16.89 -4.57
C VAL A 92 -7.90 16.24 -3.89
N LEU A 93 -8.22 15.00 -4.24
CA LEU A 93 -9.39 14.28 -3.74
C LEU A 93 -9.21 13.70 -2.33
N LEU A 94 -7.95 13.50 -1.90
CA LEU A 94 -7.62 12.99 -0.56
C LEU A 94 -7.42 14.10 0.47
N LYS A 95 -7.57 15.38 0.11
CA LYS A 95 -7.57 16.47 1.09
C LYS A 95 -8.84 16.39 1.93
N PRO A 96 -8.75 16.54 3.27
CA PRO A 96 -9.93 16.65 4.12
C PRO A 96 -10.80 17.80 3.63
N GLN A 97 -12.02 17.49 3.22
CA GLN A 97 -13.02 18.52 2.92
C GLN A 97 -13.46 19.10 4.26
N PHE A 98 -12.88 20.24 4.67
CA PHE A 98 -13.40 20.97 5.81
C PHE A 98 -14.83 21.42 5.45
N SER A 99 -15.80 20.75 6.05
CA SER A 99 -17.20 21.17 6.06
C SER A 99 -17.28 22.48 6.85
N ASN A 100 -17.05 23.61 6.17
CA ASN A 100 -17.55 24.90 6.64
C ASN A 100 -19.07 24.90 6.41
N GLN A 101 -19.80 24.20 7.28
CA GLN A 101 -21.19 24.54 7.55
C GLN A 101 -21.18 25.85 8.35
N ASP A 102 -21.04 26.96 7.65
CA ASP A 102 -21.56 28.28 8.02
C ASP A 102 -21.13 29.27 6.93
N THR A 103 -22.02 29.53 5.98
CA THR A 103 -22.38 30.87 5.43
C THR A 103 -23.27 30.71 4.19
N ILE A 104 -24.58 30.89 4.43
CA ILE A 104 -25.54 31.74 3.69
C ILE A 104 -25.49 31.74 2.15
N MET A 105 -26.65 31.38 1.57
CA MET A 105 -27.04 31.51 0.17
C MET A 105 -26.49 32.75 -0.56
N ALA A 106 -25.83 32.53 -1.70
CA ALA A 106 -25.76 33.50 -2.79
C ALA A 106 -25.80 32.78 -4.14
N HIS A 107 -26.83 33.11 -4.92
CA HIS A 107 -27.00 32.76 -6.32
C HIS A 107 -25.76 33.15 -7.14
N ALA A 108 -25.11 32.19 -7.79
CA ALA A 108 -24.29 32.48 -8.95
C ALA A 108 -24.23 31.25 -9.86
N ASN A 109 -24.66 31.43 -11.10
CA ASN A 109 -24.41 30.50 -12.19
C ASN A 109 -22.90 30.29 -12.35
N SER A 110 -22.35 29.25 -11.73
CA SER A 110 -21.14 28.63 -12.22
C SER A 110 -21.55 27.26 -12.75
N THR A 111 -21.57 27.13 -14.06
CA THR A 111 -21.41 25.83 -14.72
C THR A 111 -20.09 25.26 -14.23
N THR A 112 -20.10 24.57 -13.08
CA THR A 112 -19.09 23.59 -12.75
C THR A 112 -19.25 22.52 -13.80
N LYS A 113 -18.53 22.70 -14.91
CA LYS A 113 -18.17 21.60 -15.78
C LYS A 113 -17.62 20.53 -14.85
N SER A 114 -18.42 19.50 -14.61
CA SER A 114 -17.89 18.19 -14.23
C SER A 114 -16.65 18.01 -15.10
N PRO A 115 -15.45 17.75 -14.53
CA PRO A 115 -14.27 17.55 -15.35
C PRO A 115 -14.63 16.42 -16.29
N SER A 116 -14.89 16.79 -17.55
CA SER A 116 -15.00 15.84 -18.64
C SER A 116 -13.80 14.92 -18.50
N THR A 117 -14.03 13.62 -18.65
CA THR A 117 -13.09 12.47 -18.64
C THR A 117 -11.93 12.58 -19.63
N SER A 118 -11.58 13.79 -20.05
CA SER A 118 -10.46 14.19 -20.89
C SER A 118 -9.13 13.99 -20.16
N THR A 119 -8.71 12.73 -20.14
CA THR A 119 -7.34 12.23 -20.01
C THR A 119 -6.61 12.60 -18.72
N LEU A 120 -6.53 11.62 -17.81
CA LEU A 120 -5.61 11.63 -16.67
C LEU A 120 -4.18 12.03 -17.09
N PRO A 121 -3.43 12.78 -16.26
CA PRO A 121 -2.04 13.11 -16.58
C PRO A 121 -1.22 11.85 -16.92
N PRO A 122 -0.39 11.86 -17.97
CA PRO A 122 0.39 10.67 -18.37
C PRO A 122 1.27 10.11 -17.24
N THR A 123 1.81 10.99 -16.39
CA THR A 123 2.58 10.59 -15.20
C THR A 123 1.72 9.91 -14.15
N PHE A 124 0.47 10.33 -13.96
CA PHE A 124 -0.47 9.65 -13.07
C PHE A 124 -0.84 8.26 -13.61
N ALA A 125 -1.12 8.14 -14.92
CA ALA A 125 -1.37 6.86 -15.55
C ALA A 125 -0.17 5.90 -15.41
N ALA A 126 1.06 6.41 -15.59
CA ALA A 126 2.28 5.64 -15.35
C ALA A 126 2.41 5.21 -13.87
N ALA A 127 2.17 6.11 -12.92
CA ALA A 127 2.19 5.79 -11.48
C ALA A 127 1.17 4.71 -11.11
N LEU A 128 -0.06 4.81 -11.64
CA LEU A 128 -1.09 3.79 -11.45
C LEU A 128 -0.65 2.44 -12.01
N ARG A 129 -0.11 2.40 -13.24
CA ARG A 129 0.40 1.15 -13.84
C ARG A 129 1.55 0.54 -13.03
N LEU A 130 2.46 1.35 -12.50
CA LEU A 130 3.54 0.88 -11.61
C LEU A 130 2.99 0.29 -10.31
N PHE A 131 2.06 1.01 -9.67
CA PHE A 131 1.42 0.56 -8.44
C PHE A 131 0.66 -0.76 -8.64
N ILE A 132 -0.18 -0.86 -9.67
CA ILE A 132 -0.94 -2.07 -9.97
C ILE A 132 -0.01 -3.25 -10.25
N GLN A 133 0.97 -3.08 -11.16
CA GLN A 133 1.86 -4.18 -11.54
C GLN A 133 2.71 -4.68 -10.36
N THR A 134 3.25 -3.77 -9.55
CA THR A 134 4.01 -4.17 -8.36
C THR A 134 3.09 -4.82 -7.32
N ALA A 135 1.87 -4.33 -7.13
CA ALA A 135 0.88 -4.97 -6.25
C ALA A 135 0.54 -6.39 -6.71
N GLU A 136 0.27 -6.60 -8.00
CA GLU A 136 0.01 -7.92 -8.58
C GLU A 136 1.17 -8.89 -8.31
N ILE A 137 2.41 -8.49 -8.58
CA ILE A 137 3.59 -9.34 -8.35
C ILE A 137 3.68 -9.76 -6.88
N HIS A 138 3.53 -8.83 -5.94
CA HIS A 138 3.60 -9.15 -4.51
C HIS A 138 2.43 -10.00 -4.03
N LEU A 139 1.23 -9.75 -4.57
CA LEU A 139 0.00 -10.48 -4.23
C LEU A 139 -0.03 -11.88 -4.84
N LEU A 140 0.73 -12.14 -5.90
CA LEU A 140 0.88 -13.46 -6.52
C LEU A 140 1.93 -14.33 -5.82
N CYS A 141 2.82 -13.74 -5.00
CA CYS A 141 3.72 -14.49 -4.11
C CYS A 141 2.95 -15.00 -2.88
N ILE A 142 1.83 -15.70 -3.10
CA ILE A 142 0.92 -16.23 -2.08
C ILE A 142 1.65 -17.34 -1.35
N ASP A 143 2.30 -16.97 -0.24
CA ASP A 143 3.02 -17.81 0.75
C ASP A 143 4.33 -17.17 1.19
N ASP A 144 4.79 -16.15 0.45
CA ASP A 144 6.01 -15.47 0.81
C ASP A 144 5.74 -14.43 1.91
N LYS A 145 6.06 -14.80 3.15
CA LYS A 145 6.00 -13.91 4.32
C LYS A 145 6.80 -12.61 4.14
N ASN A 146 7.73 -12.60 3.19
CA ASN A 146 8.57 -11.45 2.90
C ASN A 146 7.84 -10.35 2.12
N THR A 147 6.69 -10.64 1.50
CA THR A 147 5.85 -9.62 0.85
C THR A 147 4.87 -8.95 1.83
N LEU A 148 4.68 -9.52 3.02
CA LEU A 148 3.69 -9.03 3.99
C LEU A 148 3.89 -7.56 4.38
N SER A 149 5.11 -7.04 4.35
CA SER A 149 5.37 -5.64 4.70
C SER A 149 4.89 -4.68 3.60
N PHE A 150 5.08 -5.07 2.33
CA PHE A 150 4.50 -4.38 1.18
C PHE A 150 2.97 -4.43 1.25
N LEU A 151 2.40 -5.61 1.52
CA LEU A 151 0.95 -5.80 1.60
C LEU A 151 0.34 -4.97 2.74
N HIS A 152 1.00 -4.92 3.89
CA HIS A 152 0.56 -4.13 5.03
C HIS A 152 0.42 -2.64 4.65
N VAL A 153 1.49 -2.03 4.12
CA VAL A 153 1.44 -0.61 3.67
C VAL A 153 0.35 -0.40 2.61
N THR A 154 0.28 -1.31 1.64
CA THR A 154 -0.70 -1.22 0.54
C THR A 154 -2.13 -1.25 1.08
N LEU A 155 -2.45 -2.15 2.01
CA LEU A 155 -3.78 -2.24 2.62
C LEU A 155 -4.13 -1.02 3.47
N VAL A 156 -3.17 -0.45 4.22
CA VAL A 156 -3.39 0.80 4.95
C VAL A 156 -3.76 1.92 3.98
N PHE A 157 -3.04 2.03 2.86
CA PHE A 157 -3.34 3.00 1.81
C PHE A 157 -4.70 2.76 1.15
N ILE A 158 -5.02 1.52 0.77
CA ILE A 158 -6.31 1.16 0.16
C ILE A 158 -7.48 1.49 1.10
N ARG A 159 -7.36 1.17 2.40
CA ARG A 159 -8.37 1.53 3.40
C ARG A 159 -8.52 3.04 3.53
N HIS A 160 -7.42 3.80 3.50
CA HIS A 160 -7.49 5.26 3.50
C HIS A 160 -8.26 5.78 2.28
N VAL A 161 -7.93 5.32 1.06
CA VAL A 161 -8.64 5.71 -0.18
C VAL A 161 -10.11 5.28 -0.14
N ALA A 162 -10.44 4.16 0.51
CA ALA A 162 -11.80 3.67 0.63
C ALA A 162 -12.75 4.64 1.36
N GLY A 163 -12.22 5.54 2.19
CA GLY A 163 -12.96 6.62 2.86
C GLY A 163 -13.28 7.82 1.96
N TYR A 164 -12.74 7.86 0.74
CA TYR A 164 -12.93 8.95 -0.23
C TYR A 164 -13.47 8.39 -1.54
N SER A 165 -14.80 8.30 -1.69
CA SER A 165 -15.44 7.67 -2.86
C SER A 165 -14.95 8.23 -4.20
N ALA A 166 -14.73 9.54 -4.30
CA ALA A 166 -14.20 10.16 -5.52
C ALA A 166 -12.75 9.77 -5.82
N ALA A 167 -11.90 9.55 -4.80
CA ALA A 167 -10.54 9.08 -4.98
C ALA A 167 -10.52 7.59 -5.36
N ALA A 168 -11.44 6.80 -4.79
CA ALA A 168 -11.57 5.37 -5.05
C ALA A 168 -11.83 5.06 -6.53
N THR A 169 -12.59 5.88 -7.26
CA THR A 169 -12.87 5.67 -8.69
C THR A 169 -11.62 5.69 -9.59
N PHE A 170 -10.52 6.31 -9.14
CA PHE A 170 -9.26 6.33 -9.89
C PHE A 170 -8.43 5.06 -9.70
N LEU A 171 -8.60 4.38 -8.56
CA LEU A 171 -7.72 3.31 -8.12
C LEU A 171 -8.39 1.95 -8.17
N PHE A 172 -9.60 1.86 -7.62
CA PHE A 172 -10.28 0.60 -7.33
C PHE A 172 -10.66 -0.19 -8.59
N PRO A 173 -11.08 0.43 -9.72
CA PRO A 173 -11.40 -0.32 -10.93
C PRO A 173 -10.21 -1.08 -11.53
N SER A 174 -8.98 -0.61 -11.30
CA SER A 174 -7.75 -1.26 -11.78
C SER A 174 -7.05 -2.10 -10.72
N PHE A 175 -7.53 -2.06 -9.47
CA PHE A 175 -6.87 -2.70 -8.36
C PHE A 175 -7.07 -4.23 -8.40
N PRO A 176 -6.02 -5.05 -8.16
CA PRO A 176 -6.09 -6.51 -8.26
C PRO A 176 -6.81 -7.16 -7.07
N TRP A 177 -8.10 -6.84 -6.86
CA TRP A 177 -8.90 -7.31 -5.72
C TRP A 177 -8.92 -8.83 -5.57
N ARG A 178 -9.11 -9.56 -6.68
CA ARG A 178 -9.10 -11.03 -6.68
C ARG A 178 -7.83 -11.61 -6.07
N HIS A 179 -6.68 -11.00 -6.33
CA HIS A 179 -5.41 -11.44 -5.77
C HIS A 179 -5.30 -11.16 -4.27
N ILE A 180 -5.86 -10.05 -3.77
CA ILE A 180 -5.97 -9.79 -2.32
C ILE A 180 -6.81 -10.86 -1.64
N VAL A 181 -7.99 -11.15 -2.18
CA VAL A 181 -8.91 -12.13 -1.60
C VAL A 181 -8.24 -13.49 -1.52
N TYR A 182 -7.63 -13.92 -2.62
CA TYR A 182 -6.91 -15.18 -2.67
C TYR A 182 -5.76 -15.21 -1.66
N ALA A 183 -4.94 -14.15 -1.59
CA ALA A 183 -3.82 -14.07 -0.66
C ALA A 183 -4.29 -14.12 0.81
N LEU A 184 -5.33 -13.35 1.16
CA LEU A 184 -5.88 -13.31 2.51
C LEU A 184 -6.55 -14.63 2.90
N ASN A 185 -7.36 -15.23 2.03
CA ASN A 185 -7.98 -16.54 2.28
C ASN A 185 -6.92 -17.63 2.45
N GLY A 186 -5.90 -17.66 1.59
CA GLY A 186 -4.77 -18.59 1.70
C GLY A 186 -4.04 -18.45 3.04
N THR A 187 -3.89 -17.22 3.55
CA THR A 187 -3.31 -17.01 4.88
C THR A 187 -4.22 -17.46 6.02
N ALA A 188 -5.53 -17.28 5.90
CA ALA A 188 -6.50 -17.68 6.92
C ALA A 188 -6.58 -19.21 7.07
N VAL A 189 -6.57 -19.96 5.96
CA VAL A 189 -6.54 -21.43 5.98
C VAL A 189 -5.31 -21.96 6.72
N ARG A 190 -4.14 -21.36 6.49
CA ARG A 190 -2.86 -21.85 7.03
C ARG A 190 -2.58 -21.37 8.44
N HIS A 191 -3.14 -20.23 8.82
CA HIS A 191 -3.00 -19.61 10.12
C HIS A 191 -4.38 -19.22 10.67
N PRO A 192 -5.22 -20.22 10.98
CA PRO A 192 -6.59 -19.97 11.40
C PRO A 192 -6.61 -19.04 12.61
N PRO A 193 -7.44 -17.98 12.58
CA PRO A 193 -7.59 -17.10 13.71
C PRO A 193 -8.04 -17.92 14.93
N LYS A 194 -7.35 -17.76 16.06
CA LYS A 194 -7.72 -18.50 17.28
C LYS A 194 -9.11 -18.04 17.76
N PRO A 195 -10.05 -18.96 18.06
CA PRO A 195 -11.42 -18.62 18.48
C PRO A 195 -11.52 -17.82 19.80
N SER A 196 -10.42 -17.66 20.53
CA SER A 196 -10.33 -16.81 21.73
C SER A 196 -10.22 -15.30 21.42
N ALA A 197 -10.17 -14.87 20.15
CA ALA A 197 -10.16 -13.45 19.78
C ALA A 197 -11.49 -12.71 20.09
N ASN A 198 -12.54 -13.44 20.47
CA ASN A 198 -13.85 -12.89 20.84
C ASN A 198 -13.93 -12.46 22.32
N LYS A 199 -12.89 -12.68 23.13
CA LYS A 199 -12.75 -11.93 24.39
C LYS A 199 -12.03 -10.63 24.07
N PRO A 200 -12.53 -9.45 24.50
CA PRO A 200 -11.73 -8.24 24.40
C PRO A 200 -10.38 -8.55 25.05
N PRO A 201 -9.26 -8.32 24.36
CA PRO A 201 -7.96 -8.57 24.94
C PRO A 201 -7.94 -7.82 26.26
N ASN A 202 -7.60 -8.50 27.36
CA ASN A 202 -7.52 -7.86 28.66
C ASN A 202 -6.59 -6.67 28.48
N LEU A 203 -7.16 -5.45 28.45
CA LEU A 203 -6.55 -4.30 27.79
C LEU A 203 -5.19 -3.99 28.41
N ALA A 204 -5.00 -4.31 29.70
CA ALA A 204 -3.72 -4.19 30.39
C ALA A 204 -2.59 -5.06 29.78
N SER A 205 -2.87 -6.29 29.36
CA SER A 205 -1.85 -7.23 28.86
C SER A 205 -1.46 -7.06 27.39
N ALA A 206 -2.33 -6.41 26.59
CA ALA A 206 -2.04 -6.04 25.21
C ALA A 206 -1.34 -4.67 25.11
N ARG A 207 -1.68 -3.75 26.04
CA ARG A 207 -1.06 -2.41 26.16
C ARG A 207 0.46 -2.47 26.42
N ASP A 208 0.94 -3.51 27.10
CA ASP A 208 2.36 -3.64 27.46
C ASP A 208 3.24 -4.37 26.41
N LYS A 209 2.68 -4.89 25.30
CA LYS A 209 3.40 -5.83 24.39
C LYS A 209 3.36 -5.50 22.89
N ALA A 210 2.47 -4.64 22.42
CA ALA A 210 2.41 -4.29 21.01
C ALA A 210 3.61 -3.41 20.63
N ARG A 211 4.63 -4.01 20.02
CA ARG A 211 5.76 -3.27 19.44
C ARG A 211 5.41 -2.88 18.00
N PRO A 212 5.61 -1.63 17.59
CA PRO A 212 5.40 -1.26 16.20
C PRO A 212 6.32 -2.07 15.28
N LEU A 213 5.78 -2.47 14.12
CA LEU A 213 6.56 -3.05 13.04
C LEU A 213 7.42 -1.96 12.37
N GLN A 214 8.45 -2.37 11.64
CA GLN A 214 9.34 -1.41 10.95
C GLN A 214 8.58 -0.55 9.93
N GLU A 215 7.67 -1.16 9.18
CA GLU A 215 6.83 -0.45 8.22
C GLU A 215 5.83 0.50 8.89
N GLU A 216 5.42 0.26 10.14
CA GLU A 216 4.53 1.15 10.89
C GLU A 216 5.29 2.40 11.34
N TRP A 217 6.55 2.24 11.75
CA TRP A 217 7.45 3.37 11.95
C TRP A 217 7.67 4.16 10.65
N ALA A 218 7.88 3.47 9.53
CA ALA A 218 8.11 4.11 8.23
C ALA A 218 6.87 4.87 7.71
N MET A 219 5.66 4.40 8.04
CA MET A 219 4.42 5.07 7.67
C MET A 219 4.06 6.24 8.59
N ARG A 220 4.70 6.39 9.76
CA ARG A 220 4.38 7.46 10.69
C ARG A 220 4.66 8.82 10.06
N GLY A 221 3.65 9.70 10.07
CA GLY A 221 3.73 11.04 9.49
C GLY A 221 3.37 11.11 8.01
N LEU A 222 3.07 9.98 7.36
CA LEU A 222 2.48 9.97 6.02
C LEU A 222 0.97 10.23 6.13
N SER A 223 0.42 11.08 5.26
CA SER A 223 -0.99 11.51 5.35
C SER A 223 -1.99 10.37 5.23
N PHE A 224 -1.71 9.34 4.43
CA PHE A 224 -2.61 8.17 4.35
C PHE A 224 -2.64 7.31 5.61
N ALA A 225 -1.63 7.42 6.46
CA ALA A 225 -1.55 6.69 7.72
C ALA A 225 -2.03 7.52 8.92
N GLU A 226 -2.46 8.75 8.69
CA GLU A 226 -3.00 9.63 9.73
C GLU A 226 -4.26 9.02 10.34
N GLY A 227 -4.30 8.97 11.68
CA GLY A 227 -5.39 8.33 12.43
C GLY A 227 -5.48 6.80 12.30
N HIS A 228 -4.60 6.15 11.52
CA HIS A 228 -4.61 4.70 11.36
C HIS A 228 -4.06 3.97 12.59
N PHE A 229 -2.95 4.47 13.14
CA PHE A 229 -2.29 3.89 14.30
C PHE A 229 -2.73 4.60 15.60
N PRO A 230 -2.97 3.86 16.70
CA PRO A 230 -3.23 4.48 17.99
C PRO A 230 -1.98 5.24 18.46
N GLU A 231 -2.17 6.42 19.06
CA GLU A 231 -1.07 7.31 19.43
C GLU A 231 -0.09 6.64 20.40
N GLU A 232 -0.60 5.77 21.26
CA GLU A 232 0.16 5.03 22.26
C GLU A 232 1.02 3.90 21.67
N LEU A 233 0.81 3.51 20.40
CA LEU A 233 1.59 2.46 19.75
C LEU A 233 3.09 2.78 19.77
N PHE A 234 3.43 4.07 19.65
CA PHE A 234 4.80 4.54 19.47
C PHE A 234 5.39 5.22 20.72
N THR A 235 4.72 5.19 21.87
CA THR A 235 5.15 5.91 23.09
C THR A 235 6.12 5.12 23.97
N ASN A 236 6.27 3.82 23.72
CA ASN A 236 7.13 2.97 24.54
C ASN A 236 8.62 3.32 24.33
N LYS A 237 9.26 3.91 25.36
CA LYS A 237 10.66 4.32 25.34
C LYS A 237 11.65 3.18 25.59
N ASN A 238 11.19 1.98 25.95
CA ASN A 238 12.03 0.80 26.22
C ASN A 238 12.39 0.02 24.95
N VAL A 239 12.33 0.68 23.77
CA VAL A 239 12.72 0.09 22.50
C VAL A 239 14.25 0.18 22.40
N ASP A 240 14.90 -0.75 23.08
CA ASP A 240 16.30 -1.03 22.83
C ASP A 240 16.45 -1.42 21.34
N LEU A 241 17.22 -0.63 20.62
CA LEU A 241 17.38 -0.68 19.16
C LEU A 241 18.10 -1.97 18.68
N GLU A 242 18.66 -2.78 19.59
CA GLU A 242 19.62 -3.82 19.21
C GLU A 242 19.52 -5.19 19.91
N THR A 243 18.38 -5.58 20.50
CA THR A 243 18.26 -6.97 20.99
C THR A 243 17.91 -7.94 19.87
N HIS A 244 18.95 -8.36 19.13
CA HIS A 244 19.01 -9.58 18.31
C HIS A 244 18.26 -10.74 18.96
N TYR A 245 17.39 -11.44 18.23
CA TYR A 245 17.25 -12.90 18.31
C TYR A 245 16.29 -13.33 17.18
N PRO A 246 16.60 -14.35 16.36
CA PRO A 246 15.73 -14.85 15.27
C PRO A 246 14.26 -15.14 15.67
N LYS A 247 14.01 -15.33 16.97
CA LYS A 247 12.68 -15.45 17.59
C LYS A 247 11.84 -14.17 17.46
N ALA A 248 12.47 -12.99 17.43
CA ALA A 248 11.83 -11.70 17.23
C ALA A 248 11.22 -11.56 15.82
N GLU A 249 11.92 -11.99 14.77
CA GLU A 249 11.38 -11.84 13.41
C GLU A 249 10.28 -12.85 13.09
N SER A 250 10.34 -14.07 13.62
CA SER A 250 9.23 -15.01 13.51
C SER A 250 7.97 -14.50 14.22
N MET A 251 8.11 -13.89 15.39
CA MET A 251 6.99 -13.22 16.09
C MET A 251 6.48 -12.01 15.32
N ARG A 252 7.36 -11.17 14.77
CA ARG A 252 6.99 -10.02 13.93
C ARG A 252 6.30 -10.43 12.64
N SER A 253 6.73 -11.52 12.01
CA SER A 253 6.08 -12.07 10.81
C SER A 253 4.64 -12.50 11.10
N LEU A 254 4.40 -13.16 12.24
CA LEU A 254 3.05 -13.54 12.65
C LEU A 254 2.19 -12.31 13.02
N GLU A 255 2.77 -11.31 13.70
CA GLU A 255 2.08 -10.06 14.00
C GLU A 255 1.68 -9.32 12.72
N ARG A 256 2.60 -9.21 11.77
CA ARG A 256 2.35 -8.61 10.45
C ARG A 256 1.23 -9.32 9.70
N LEU A 257 1.23 -10.65 9.71
CA LEU A 257 0.15 -11.44 9.13
C LEU A 257 -1.21 -11.10 9.77
N LYS A 258 -1.26 -10.99 11.10
CA LYS A 258 -2.48 -10.57 11.80
C LYS A 258 -2.93 -9.16 11.42
N ARG A 259 -2.00 -8.20 11.27
CA ARG A 259 -2.30 -6.84 10.83
C ARG A 259 -2.91 -6.83 9.43
N VAL A 260 -2.28 -7.55 8.49
CA VAL A 260 -2.75 -7.72 7.11
C VAL A 260 -4.14 -8.35 7.08
N HIS A 261 -4.35 -9.45 7.81
CA HIS A 261 -5.67 -10.10 7.87
C HIS A 261 -6.74 -9.18 8.48
N LYS A 262 -6.44 -8.52 9.60
CA LYS A 262 -7.37 -7.58 10.25
C LYS A 262 -7.75 -6.44 9.30
N LEU A 263 -6.79 -5.88 8.56
CA LEU A 263 -7.05 -4.85 7.56
C LEU A 263 -7.97 -5.35 6.45
N GLY A 264 -7.72 -6.57 5.95
CA GLY A 264 -8.59 -7.20 4.96
C GLY A 264 -10.05 -7.32 5.41
N VAL A 265 -10.26 -7.81 6.64
CA VAL A 265 -11.60 -7.90 7.25
C VAL A 265 -12.24 -6.53 7.41
N GLN A 266 -11.51 -5.54 7.93
CA GLN A 266 -12.02 -4.17 8.11
C GLN A 266 -12.47 -3.54 6.79
N ILE A 267 -11.68 -3.69 5.73
CA ILE A 267 -12.04 -3.20 4.39
C ILE A 267 -13.31 -3.89 3.88
N ALA A 268 -13.56 -5.15 4.24
CA ALA A 268 -14.77 -5.89 3.86
C ALA A 268 -16.00 -5.39 4.59
N GLU A 269 -15.89 -5.30 5.92
CA GLU A 269 -16.96 -4.81 6.77
C GLU A 269 -17.38 -3.39 6.41
N GLU A 270 -16.41 -2.48 6.18
CA GLU A 270 -16.66 -1.10 5.77
C GLU A 270 -17.37 -0.99 4.41
N LYS A 271 -17.31 -2.05 3.59
CA LYS A 271 -18.00 -2.14 2.29
C LYS A 271 -19.23 -3.05 2.31
N GLY A 272 -19.68 -3.47 3.50
CA GLY A 272 -20.86 -4.31 3.67
C GLY A 272 -20.70 -5.72 3.11
N LYS A 273 -19.46 -6.19 2.91
CA LYS A 273 -19.14 -7.55 2.48
C LYS A 273 -18.64 -8.35 3.68
N LYS A 274 -18.90 -9.66 3.67
CA LYS A 274 -18.31 -10.58 4.66
C LYS A 274 -17.07 -11.21 4.07
N PHE A 275 -16.03 -11.32 4.88
CA PHE A 275 -14.92 -12.22 4.57
C PHE A 275 -15.41 -13.65 4.78
N ALA A 276 -15.00 -14.60 3.91
CA ALA A 276 -15.37 -16.01 4.06
C ALA A 276 -14.79 -16.54 5.38
N ASP A 277 -15.63 -16.56 6.41
CA ASP A 277 -15.25 -16.97 7.76
C ASP A 277 -15.38 -18.49 7.96
N ASP A 278 -16.06 -19.18 7.05
CA ASP A 278 -16.35 -20.61 7.13
C ASP A 278 -15.33 -21.46 6.36
N GLU A 279 -14.92 -22.57 6.95
CA GLU A 279 -13.90 -23.51 6.43
C GLU A 279 -14.27 -24.07 5.04
N GLU A 280 -15.57 -24.28 4.80
CA GLU A 280 -16.15 -24.79 3.55
C GLU A 280 -16.16 -23.74 2.40
N GLU A 281 -16.32 -22.46 2.73
CA GLU A 281 -16.20 -21.35 1.75
C GLU A 281 -14.74 -21.06 1.39
N ARG A 282 -13.80 -21.32 2.32
CA ARG A 282 -12.36 -21.19 2.05
C ARG A 282 -11.84 -22.26 1.08
N GLU A 283 -12.41 -23.46 1.10
CA GLU A 283 -12.04 -24.57 0.22
C GLU A 283 -12.71 -24.49 -1.16
N SER A 284 -13.91 -23.93 -1.25
CA SER A 284 -14.66 -23.86 -2.52
C SER A 284 -14.18 -22.77 -3.49
N GLY A 285 -13.36 -21.82 -3.03
CA GLY A 285 -12.80 -20.77 -3.89
C GLY A 285 -13.87 -19.94 -4.61
N SER A 286 -15.09 -19.85 -4.03
CA SER A 286 -16.24 -19.26 -4.69
C SER A 286 -16.00 -17.78 -5.01
N GLU A 287 -16.09 -17.45 -6.30
CA GLU A 287 -15.76 -16.12 -6.84
C GLU A 287 -16.85 -15.08 -6.54
N GLU A 288 -18.01 -15.50 -6.05
CA GLU A 288 -19.21 -14.65 -5.93
C GLU A 288 -19.25 -13.79 -4.65
N GLY A 289 -18.43 -14.09 -3.64
CA GLY A 289 -18.59 -13.48 -2.32
C GLY A 289 -17.84 -12.17 -2.06
N VAL A 290 -16.72 -11.89 -2.74
CA VAL A 290 -15.70 -11.05 -2.10
C VAL A 290 -15.10 -10.06 -3.12
N PHE A 291 -15.75 -8.88 -3.18
CA PHE A 291 -15.32 -7.56 -3.67
C PHE A 291 -15.38 -7.22 -5.16
N TRP A 292 -16.19 -6.16 -5.41
CA TRP A 292 -16.33 -5.34 -6.61
C TRP A 292 -16.82 -6.08 -7.87
N ASN A 293 -18.13 -6.33 -7.91
CA ASN A 293 -18.89 -6.17 -9.13
C ASN A 293 -19.76 -4.93 -8.93
N ASP A 294 -19.39 -3.81 -9.57
CA ASP A 294 -20.32 -2.72 -9.81
C ASP A 294 -20.99 -2.99 -11.17
N GLU A 295 -22.07 -3.76 -11.14
CA GLU A 295 -23.23 -3.45 -11.97
C GLU A 295 -24.19 -2.69 -11.05
N ASP A 296 -24.04 -1.37 -10.98
CA ASP A 296 -25.09 -0.34 -10.85
C ASP A 296 -24.50 1.08 -10.69
#